data_AF-A0A7C5WUL2-F1
#
_entry.id   AF-A0A7C5WUL2-F1
#
_cell.length_a   1.000
_cell.length_b   1.000
_cell.length_c   1.000
_cell.angle_alpha   90.00
_cell.angle_beta   90.00
_cell.angle_gamma   90.00
#
_symmetry.space_group_name_H-M   'P 1'
#
loop_
_entity.id
_entity.type
_entity.pdbx_description
1 polymer ?
#
loop_
_entity_poly.entity_id
_entity_poly.type
_entity_poly.pdbx_seq_one_letter_code
_entity_poly.pdbx_strand_id
1 'polypeptide(L)'
;MIKKQLLPLLFSFSLLFGNAGGTVQPSNSIPKVKEITFSKENGKLILHTPQNRNCILATDAIAYEPYVSPLGSWIAVETQLLSDLQIIKVYRKDAKGCYVAPQYVLSEKIWNDFLRNRYIMLEDIEHPRIDFLKWIDDHKIQVHISGGTAFSTINEKFTYILDDKMAFDVDERVIFNRYIHDETLFFQFEISKYDKNIAEASFDDMDYDPSASSKKGNTYTLVFPDGITSHIELIKKHIEEIEYLSVNTKIYKNGVLKHTFSSDASEYYDRRYPNCISVHGDAGFYDNIIEILYDRTLHPEIMDLLKKNNWVPVIYDENGSEKRVDSVYIENELCTGKRCKVMIDVPKGEEFHAVSLLNGEGKGKLCATRKVAEAGPEIEPMEMPANERTSAETGS
;
A
#
# COMPACT_ATOMS: atom_id res chain seq x y z
N MET A 1 23.20 45.99 -40.62
CA MET A 1 24.56 46.38 -40.19
C MET A 1 24.90 45.63 -38.90
N ILE A 2 26.07 44.99 -38.91
CA ILE A 2 26.87 44.45 -37.79
C ILE A 2 26.30 43.24 -37.01
N LYS A 3 26.80 42.07 -37.44
CA LYS A 3 26.88 40.79 -36.71
C LYS A 3 27.81 40.92 -35.50
N LYS A 4 27.52 40.24 -34.38
CA LYS A 4 28.51 39.89 -33.37
C LYS A 4 28.67 38.38 -33.28
N GLN A 5 29.88 37.94 -33.65
CA GLN A 5 30.42 36.60 -33.42
C GLN A 5 30.99 36.54 -31.99
N LEU A 6 30.89 35.39 -31.34
CA LEU A 6 31.66 35.03 -30.16
C LEU A 6 32.39 33.71 -30.47
N LEU A 7 33.71 33.80 -30.51
CA LEU A 7 34.66 32.69 -30.63
C LEU A 7 35.11 32.26 -29.22
N PRO A 8 35.54 31.01 -29.00
CA PRO A 8 35.92 30.50 -27.69
C PRO A 8 37.40 30.76 -27.37
N LEU A 9 37.69 31.01 -26.09
CA LEU A 9 39.04 31.14 -25.54
C LEU A 9 39.60 29.76 -25.18
N LEU A 10 40.63 29.35 -25.90
CA LEU A 10 41.56 28.28 -25.55
C LEU A 10 42.46 28.76 -24.40
N PHE A 11 42.45 28.06 -23.27
CA PHE A 11 43.53 28.13 -22.29
C PHE A 11 44.28 26.80 -22.29
N SER A 12 45.43 26.82 -22.93
CA SER A 12 46.48 25.82 -22.84
C SER A 12 47.25 26.02 -21.53
N PHE A 13 47.22 25.00 -20.66
CA PHE A 13 48.17 24.86 -19.55
C PHE A 13 48.97 23.59 -19.78
N SER A 14 50.21 23.77 -20.22
CA SER A 14 51.23 22.73 -20.26
C SER A 14 52.02 22.81 -18.96
N LEU A 15 51.99 21.75 -18.15
CA LEU A 15 53.00 21.51 -17.13
C LEU A 15 53.44 20.04 -17.20
N LEU A 16 54.68 19.88 -17.65
CA LEU A 16 55.53 18.71 -17.56
C LEU A 16 55.83 18.39 -16.10
N PHE A 17 55.55 17.17 -15.65
CA PHE A 17 56.38 16.50 -14.64
C PHE A 17 56.30 14.98 -14.79
N GLY A 18 57.47 14.36 -14.97
CA GLY A 18 57.88 13.17 -14.22
C GLY A 18 57.33 11.81 -14.65
N ASN A 19 58.04 11.17 -15.58
CA ASN A 19 58.08 9.71 -15.70
C ASN A 19 58.59 9.08 -14.38
N ALA A 20 57.75 8.27 -13.74
CA ALA A 20 58.18 7.12 -12.96
C ALA A 20 57.29 5.94 -13.36
N GLY A 21 57.93 4.97 -14.00
CA GLY A 21 57.29 3.77 -14.52
C GLY A 21 56.62 2.93 -13.43
N GLY A 22 55.37 2.60 -13.69
CA GLY A 22 54.57 1.66 -12.94
C GLY A 22 53.30 1.40 -13.71
N THR A 23 53.38 0.63 -14.80
CA THR A 23 52.20 0.08 -15.47
C THR A 23 51.54 -0.91 -14.51
N VAL A 24 50.67 -0.40 -13.64
CA VAL A 24 49.69 -1.21 -12.93
C VAL A 24 48.66 -1.60 -13.98
N GLN A 25 48.82 -2.78 -14.56
CA GLN A 25 47.70 -3.45 -15.23
C GLN A 25 46.58 -3.58 -14.20
N PRO A 26 45.36 -3.06 -14.46
CA PRO A 26 44.21 -3.41 -13.64
C PRO A 26 43.94 -4.90 -13.87
N SER A 27 44.47 -5.72 -12.95
CA SER A 27 44.11 -7.13 -12.80
C SER A 27 42.67 -7.20 -12.31
N ASN A 28 41.72 -6.93 -13.19
CA ASN A 28 40.32 -7.30 -13.03
C ASN A 28 40.17 -8.81 -13.28
N SER A 29 40.90 -9.63 -12.52
CA SER A 29 40.47 -11.01 -12.32
C SER A 29 39.38 -10.95 -11.26
N ILE A 30 38.12 -10.97 -11.72
CA ILE A 30 36.97 -11.27 -10.85
C ILE A 30 37.39 -12.50 -10.03
N PRO A 31 37.37 -12.46 -8.69
CA PRO A 31 37.78 -13.60 -7.88
C PRO A 31 36.93 -14.80 -8.31
N LYS A 32 37.59 -15.83 -8.87
CA LYS A 32 36.93 -17.09 -9.24
C LYS A 32 36.26 -17.61 -7.98
N VAL A 33 34.94 -17.54 -7.94
CA VAL A 33 34.12 -18.15 -6.89
C VAL A 33 34.59 -19.60 -6.78
N LYS A 34 35.09 -20.00 -5.60
CA LYS A 34 35.47 -21.40 -5.35
C LYS A 34 34.28 -22.28 -5.74
N GLU A 35 34.54 -23.28 -6.57
CA GLU A 35 33.52 -24.00 -7.32
C GLU A 35 32.50 -24.61 -6.37
N ILE A 36 31.27 -24.10 -6.47
CA ILE A 36 30.09 -24.69 -5.85
C ILE A 36 29.70 -25.87 -6.74
N THR A 37 29.43 -27.03 -6.16
CA THR A 37 28.92 -28.18 -6.92
C THR A 37 27.56 -28.61 -6.40
N PHE A 38 26.78 -29.23 -7.29
CA PHE A 38 25.44 -29.70 -7.01
C PHE A 38 25.38 -31.21 -7.22
N SER A 39 24.65 -31.90 -6.36
CA SER A 39 24.31 -33.31 -6.54
C SER A 39 22.81 -33.52 -6.37
N LYS A 40 22.30 -34.55 -7.02
CA LYS A 40 20.90 -34.97 -6.91
C LYS A 40 20.86 -36.33 -6.26
N GLU A 41 20.37 -36.39 -5.03
CA GLU A 41 20.34 -37.60 -4.23
C GLU A 41 18.94 -37.80 -3.64
N ASN A 42 18.33 -38.96 -3.89
CA ASN A 42 17.02 -39.32 -3.31
C ASN A 42 15.93 -38.23 -3.49
N GLY A 43 15.85 -37.64 -4.69
CA GLY A 43 14.88 -36.57 -5.00
C GLY A 43 15.23 -35.20 -4.43
N LYS A 44 16.39 -35.04 -3.77
CA LYS A 44 16.87 -33.79 -3.20
C LYS A 44 17.95 -33.15 -4.07
N LEU A 45 17.93 -31.83 -4.16
CA LEU A 45 19.05 -31.05 -4.67
C LEU A 45 19.95 -30.68 -3.49
N ILE A 46 21.19 -31.14 -3.52
CA ILE A 46 22.20 -30.88 -2.48
C ILE A 46 23.27 -29.98 -3.05
N LEU A 47 23.59 -28.92 -2.31
CA LEU A 47 24.67 -27.99 -2.56
C LEU A 47 25.89 -28.39 -1.74
N HIS A 48 27.03 -28.61 -2.41
CA HIS A 48 28.32 -28.80 -1.75
C HIS A 48 29.09 -27.49 -1.74
N THR A 49 29.33 -26.96 -0.54
CA THR A 49 30.06 -25.69 -0.38
C THR A 49 31.58 -25.92 -0.35
N PRO A 50 32.39 -24.89 -0.66
CA PRO A 50 33.85 -24.97 -0.56
C PRO A 50 34.38 -25.29 0.85
N GLN A 51 33.55 -25.16 1.88
CA GLN A 51 33.86 -25.51 3.26
C GLN A 51 33.49 -26.97 3.61
N ASN A 52 33.26 -27.81 2.58
CA ASN A 52 32.84 -29.20 2.72
C ASN A 52 31.54 -29.36 3.52
N ARG A 53 30.60 -28.42 3.36
CA ARG A 53 29.25 -28.50 3.93
C ARG A 53 28.28 -28.93 2.84
N ASN A 54 27.33 -29.78 3.22
CA ASN A 54 26.23 -30.19 2.35
C ASN A 54 24.97 -29.47 2.82
N CYS A 55 24.42 -28.59 2.00
CA CYS A 55 23.17 -27.88 2.29
C CYS A 55 22.07 -28.45 1.37
N ILE A 56 20.94 -28.85 1.92
CA ILE A 56 19.78 -29.26 1.11
C ILE A 56 19.11 -28.00 0.58
N LEU A 57 18.99 -27.90 -0.73
CA LEU A 57 18.38 -26.75 -1.40
C LEU A 57 16.89 -26.99 -1.69
N ALA A 58 16.55 -28.15 -2.25
CA ALA A 58 15.18 -28.51 -2.61
C ALA A 58 14.93 -30.01 -2.43
N THR A 59 13.68 -30.42 -2.24
CA THR A 59 13.33 -31.84 -1.95
C THR A 59 12.07 -32.35 -2.65
N ASP A 60 11.42 -31.51 -3.45
CA ASP A 60 10.02 -31.65 -3.85
C ASP A 60 9.83 -31.67 -5.38
N ALA A 61 10.80 -32.19 -6.15
CA ALA A 61 10.74 -32.14 -7.61
C ALA A 61 11.30 -33.38 -8.33
N ILE A 62 10.86 -33.57 -9.57
CA ILE A 62 11.38 -34.59 -10.48
C ILE A 62 12.75 -34.16 -11.00
N ALA A 63 12.94 -32.89 -11.34
CA ALA A 63 14.17 -32.36 -11.91
C ALA A 63 14.48 -30.97 -11.34
N TYR A 64 15.78 -30.65 -11.31
CA TYR A 64 16.30 -29.38 -10.86
C TYR A 64 17.40 -28.91 -11.81
N GLU A 65 17.39 -27.64 -12.18
CA GLU A 65 18.48 -26.98 -12.91
C GLU A 65 18.91 -25.73 -12.15
N PRO A 66 20.10 -25.73 -11.49
CA PRO A 66 20.56 -24.62 -10.68
C PRO A 66 21.44 -23.63 -11.46
N TYR A 67 21.22 -22.34 -11.21
CA TYR A 67 21.93 -21.20 -11.80
C TYR A 67 22.47 -20.29 -10.70
N VAL A 68 23.80 -20.27 -10.52
CA VAL A 68 24.47 -19.43 -9.52
C VAL A 68 24.60 -17.99 -10.04
N SER A 69 24.32 -16.99 -9.20
CA SER A 69 24.48 -15.59 -9.54
C SER A 69 25.96 -15.20 -9.74
N PRO A 70 26.27 -14.09 -10.43
CA PRO A 70 27.64 -13.66 -10.70
C PRO A 70 28.55 -13.52 -9.46
N LEU A 71 28.02 -13.05 -8.31
CA LEU A 71 28.78 -12.96 -7.06
C LEU A 71 28.58 -14.17 -6.15
N GLY A 72 27.72 -15.12 -6.55
CA GLY A 72 27.37 -16.30 -5.75
C GLY A 72 26.67 -15.93 -4.45
N SER A 73 25.88 -14.86 -4.45
CA SER A 73 25.00 -14.46 -3.35
C SER A 73 23.62 -15.11 -3.48
N TRP A 74 23.23 -15.49 -4.70
CA TRP A 74 21.95 -16.12 -5.02
C TRP A 74 22.12 -17.37 -5.88
N ILE A 75 21.15 -18.28 -5.78
CA ILE A 75 20.96 -19.41 -6.69
C ILE A 75 19.51 -19.40 -7.15
N ALA A 76 19.28 -19.39 -8.46
CA ALA A 76 17.98 -19.70 -9.05
C ALA A 76 17.95 -21.19 -9.39
N VAL A 77 16.83 -21.86 -9.16
CA VAL A 77 16.64 -23.28 -9.47
C VAL A 77 15.33 -23.44 -10.21
N GLU A 78 15.43 -23.78 -11.48
CA GLU A 78 14.28 -24.30 -12.21
C GLU A 78 13.94 -25.67 -11.65
N THR A 79 12.67 -25.86 -11.35
CA THR A 79 12.15 -26.99 -10.60
C THR A 79 10.96 -27.56 -11.36
N GLN A 80 11.06 -28.80 -11.83
CA GLN A 80 9.95 -29.50 -12.48
C GLN A 80 9.21 -30.37 -11.44
N LEU A 81 7.98 -29.98 -11.11
CA LEU A 81 7.13 -30.70 -10.17
C LEU A 81 6.45 -31.92 -10.83
N LEU A 82 5.91 -32.82 -10.01
CA LEU A 82 5.16 -34.00 -10.46
C LEU A 82 3.91 -33.66 -11.30
N SER A 83 3.39 -32.44 -11.17
CA SER A 83 2.26 -31.92 -11.93
C SER A 83 2.64 -31.40 -13.32
N ASP A 84 3.88 -31.61 -13.78
CA ASP A 84 4.49 -30.96 -14.95
C ASP A 84 4.54 -29.42 -14.86
N LEU A 85 4.30 -28.86 -13.67
CA LEU A 85 4.49 -27.43 -13.42
C LEU A 85 5.99 -27.13 -13.28
N GLN A 86 6.48 -26.19 -14.09
CA GLN A 86 7.84 -25.66 -13.99
C GLN A 86 7.81 -24.34 -13.22
N ILE A 87 8.54 -24.30 -12.11
CA ILE A 87 8.67 -23.12 -11.26
C ILE A 87 10.14 -22.73 -11.11
N ILE A 88 10.38 -21.44 -10.86
CA ILE A 88 11.70 -20.95 -10.47
C ILE A 88 11.69 -20.68 -8.97
N LYS A 89 12.55 -21.38 -8.25
CA LYS A 89 12.86 -21.09 -6.84
C LYS A 89 14.17 -20.31 -6.78
N VAL A 90 14.25 -19.28 -5.95
CA VAL A 90 15.53 -18.62 -5.67
C VAL A 90 15.95 -18.86 -4.23
N TYR A 91 17.25 -18.86 -3.98
CA TYR A 91 17.83 -19.09 -2.68
C TYR A 91 18.91 -18.07 -2.43
N ARG A 92 18.92 -17.50 -1.22
CA ARG A 92 19.92 -16.51 -0.80
C ARG A 92 20.95 -17.16 0.08
N LYS A 93 22.22 -16.80 -0.14
CA LYS A 93 23.32 -17.23 0.72
C LYS A 93 23.20 -16.60 2.11
N ASP A 94 23.19 -17.43 3.15
CA ASP A 94 23.16 -17.02 4.54
C ASP A 94 24.58 -16.74 5.08
N ALA A 95 24.66 -16.23 6.31
CA ALA A 95 25.93 -15.96 6.99
C ALA A 95 26.79 -17.22 7.23
N LYS A 96 26.19 -18.41 7.16
CA LYS A 96 26.87 -19.70 7.31
C LYS A 96 27.36 -20.26 5.96
N GLY A 97 27.08 -19.56 4.84
CA GLY A 97 27.44 -19.96 3.49
C GLY A 97 26.53 -21.03 2.87
N CYS A 98 25.43 -21.40 3.53
CA CYS A 98 24.36 -22.19 2.92
C CYS A 98 23.38 -21.26 2.19
N TYR A 99 22.48 -21.82 1.39
CA TYR A 99 21.48 -21.06 0.66
C TYR A 99 20.09 -21.42 1.18
N VAL A 100 19.30 -20.40 1.50
CA VAL A 100 17.99 -20.54 2.13
C VAL A 100 16.95 -19.94 1.20
N ALA A 101 15.82 -20.63 1.04
CA ALA A 101 14.69 -20.10 0.28
C ALA A 101 14.14 -18.87 1.01
N PRO A 102 13.83 -17.77 0.31
CA PRO A 102 12.97 -16.74 0.88
C PRO A 102 11.60 -17.34 1.22
N GLN A 103 10.88 -16.74 2.16
CA GLN A 103 9.58 -17.25 2.64
C GLN A 103 8.47 -17.30 1.56
N TYR A 104 8.72 -16.88 0.33
CA TYR A 104 7.72 -16.75 -0.74
C TYR A 104 8.11 -17.52 -2.01
N VAL A 105 7.09 -17.92 -2.76
CA VAL A 105 7.25 -18.59 -4.05
C VAL A 105 7.45 -17.51 -5.13
N LEU A 106 8.67 -17.42 -5.70
CA LEU A 106 9.02 -16.37 -6.65
C LEU A 106 8.16 -16.39 -7.92
N SER A 107 7.67 -17.55 -8.34
CA SER A 107 6.90 -17.68 -9.59
C SER A 107 5.59 -16.88 -9.57
N GLU A 108 4.83 -16.94 -8.47
CA GLU A 108 3.58 -16.17 -8.32
C GLU A 108 3.85 -14.66 -8.38
N LYS A 109 4.94 -14.21 -7.73
CA LYS A 109 5.31 -12.81 -7.73
C LYS A 109 5.76 -12.30 -9.12
N ILE A 110 6.59 -13.07 -9.83
CA ILE A 110 7.00 -12.73 -11.20
C ILE A 110 5.78 -12.57 -12.10
N TRP A 111 4.79 -13.45 -11.97
CA TRP A 111 3.53 -13.33 -12.70
C TRP A 111 2.76 -12.07 -12.33
N ASN A 112 2.53 -11.82 -11.04
CA ASN A 112 1.78 -10.65 -10.59
C ASN A 112 2.44 -9.34 -11.06
N ASP A 113 3.77 -9.25 -10.98
CA ASP A 113 4.50 -8.05 -11.44
C ASP A 113 4.49 -7.92 -12.97
N PHE A 114 4.53 -9.03 -13.72
CA PHE A 114 4.37 -9.01 -15.18
C PHE A 114 2.96 -8.58 -15.62
N LEU A 115 1.93 -8.96 -14.85
CA LEU A 115 0.52 -8.74 -15.16
C LEU A 115 -0.05 -7.41 -14.63
N ARG A 116 0.62 -6.74 -13.68
CA ARG A 116 0.13 -5.54 -12.96
C ARG A 116 -0.49 -4.47 -13.86
N ASN A 117 0.04 -4.28 -15.07
CA ASN A 117 -0.42 -3.26 -16.02
C ASN A 117 -1.14 -3.83 -17.25
N ARG A 118 -1.54 -5.10 -17.21
CA ARG A 118 -2.10 -5.84 -18.35
C ARG A 118 -3.58 -6.20 -18.22
N TYR A 119 -4.22 -5.89 -17.08
CA TYR A 119 -5.62 -6.22 -16.81
C TYR A 119 -5.97 -7.72 -17.05
N ILE A 120 -5.01 -8.61 -16.77
CA ILE A 120 -5.15 -10.07 -16.87
C ILE A 120 -4.86 -10.64 -15.48
N MET A 121 -5.74 -11.47 -14.93
CA MET A 121 -5.48 -12.17 -13.68
C MET A 121 -4.67 -13.45 -13.97
N LEU A 122 -3.81 -13.86 -13.03
CA LEU A 122 -3.02 -15.10 -13.18
C LEU A 122 -3.92 -16.34 -13.36
N GLU A 123 -5.10 -16.32 -12.75
CA GLU A 123 -6.12 -17.38 -12.82
C GLU A 123 -6.68 -17.57 -14.24
N ASP A 124 -6.63 -16.52 -15.07
CA ASP A 124 -7.09 -16.54 -16.45
C ASP A 124 -6.04 -17.09 -17.43
N ILE A 125 -4.85 -17.44 -16.93
CA ILE A 125 -3.73 -17.90 -17.74
C ILE A 125 -3.73 -19.43 -17.77
N GLU A 126 -4.03 -19.99 -18.94
CA GLU A 126 -3.87 -21.40 -19.23
C GLU A 126 -2.39 -21.76 -19.34
N HIS A 127 -1.98 -22.80 -18.61
CA HIS A 127 -0.61 -23.34 -18.64
C HIS A 127 0.50 -22.29 -18.39
N PRO A 128 0.48 -21.57 -17.25
CA PRO A 128 1.49 -20.57 -16.94
C PRO A 128 2.87 -21.24 -16.76
N ARG A 129 3.88 -20.77 -17.49
CA ARG A 129 5.27 -21.22 -17.41
C ARG A 129 6.23 -20.05 -17.24
N ILE A 130 7.28 -20.30 -16.45
CA ILE A 130 8.40 -19.38 -16.30
C ILE A 130 9.70 -20.15 -16.50
N ASP A 131 10.47 -19.77 -17.51
CA ASP A 131 11.81 -20.31 -17.75
C ASP A 131 12.87 -19.28 -17.35
N PHE A 132 13.88 -19.71 -16.60
CA PHE A 132 15.05 -18.92 -16.29
C PHE A 132 15.94 -18.81 -17.53
N LEU A 133 16.20 -17.58 -17.99
CA LEU A 133 17.09 -17.37 -19.14
C LEU A 133 18.53 -17.11 -18.70
N LYS A 134 18.72 -16.14 -17.82
CA LYS A 134 20.05 -15.75 -17.32
C LYS A 134 19.99 -14.79 -16.15
N TRP A 135 21.09 -14.72 -15.42
CA TRP A 135 21.42 -13.57 -14.58
C TRP A 135 21.78 -12.36 -15.45
N ILE A 136 21.19 -11.20 -15.15
CA ILE A 136 21.58 -9.91 -15.73
C ILE A 136 22.67 -9.27 -14.87
N ASP A 137 22.47 -9.30 -13.56
CA ASP A 137 23.46 -8.95 -12.53
C ASP A 137 23.21 -9.83 -11.28
N ASP A 138 23.81 -9.50 -10.15
CA ASP A 138 23.68 -10.30 -8.92
C ASP A 138 22.28 -10.26 -8.27
N HIS A 139 21.46 -9.26 -8.63
CA HIS A 139 20.13 -9.04 -8.11
C HIS A 139 19.07 -8.97 -9.23
N LYS A 140 19.40 -9.33 -10.46
CA LYS A 140 18.46 -9.28 -11.59
C LYS A 140 18.53 -10.54 -12.41
N ILE A 141 17.35 -11.08 -12.68
CA ILE A 141 17.16 -12.24 -13.53
C ILE A 141 16.39 -11.83 -14.77
N GLN A 142 16.69 -12.47 -15.88
CA GLN A 142 15.83 -12.46 -17.05
C GLN A 142 15.15 -13.82 -17.13
N VAL A 143 13.83 -13.77 -17.25
CA VAL A 143 12.98 -14.93 -17.40
C VAL A 143 12.21 -14.85 -18.70
N HIS A 144 11.74 -16.00 -19.16
CA HIS A 144 10.79 -16.15 -20.23
C HIS A 144 9.45 -16.53 -19.62
N ILE A 145 8.40 -15.80 -19.96
CA ILE A 145 7.05 -16.00 -19.44
C ILE A 145 6.16 -16.44 -20.60
N SER A 146 5.47 -17.57 -20.42
CA SER A 146 4.55 -18.08 -21.43
C SER A 146 3.26 -18.66 -20.84
N GLY A 147 2.17 -18.57 -21.60
CA GLY A 147 0.85 -19.04 -21.21
C GLY A 147 -0.22 -18.66 -22.25
N GLY A 148 -1.38 -19.29 -22.19
CA GLY A 148 -2.54 -18.95 -23.00
C GLY A 148 -3.54 -18.09 -22.23
N THR A 149 -4.26 -17.21 -22.89
CA THR A 149 -5.50 -16.60 -22.38
C THR A 149 -6.61 -16.85 -23.38
N ALA A 150 -7.87 -16.59 -23.01
CA ALA A 150 -9.02 -16.74 -23.91
C ALA A 150 -8.88 -15.97 -25.24
N PHE A 151 -8.04 -14.92 -25.28
CA PHE A 151 -7.93 -14.01 -26.41
C PHE A 151 -6.52 -13.89 -27.01
N SER A 152 -5.49 -14.45 -26.35
CA SER A 152 -4.10 -14.25 -26.77
C SER A 152 -3.14 -15.30 -26.22
N THR A 153 -1.91 -15.32 -26.74
CA THR A 153 -0.81 -16.11 -26.18
C THR A 153 0.24 -15.17 -25.61
N ILE A 154 0.61 -15.38 -24.35
CA ILE A 154 1.73 -14.71 -23.68
C ILE A 154 3.00 -15.48 -24.04
N ASN A 155 4.01 -14.78 -24.54
CA ASN A 155 5.30 -15.36 -24.91
C ASN A 155 6.38 -14.27 -24.92
N GLU A 156 6.85 -13.88 -23.74
CA GLU A 156 7.64 -12.66 -23.57
C GLU A 156 8.87 -12.86 -22.67
N LYS A 157 9.87 -12.01 -22.86
CA LYS A 157 11.01 -11.91 -21.92
C LYS A 157 10.71 -10.82 -20.90
N PHE A 158 10.91 -11.15 -19.64
CA PHE A 158 10.70 -10.24 -18.52
C PHE A 158 11.96 -10.17 -17.67
N THR A 159 12.37 -8.96 -17.29
CA THR A 159 13.49 -8.75 -16.38
C THR A 159 12.94 -8.45 -15.01
N TYR A 160 13.27 -9.31 -14.06
CA TYR A 160 12.82 -9.22 -12.68
C TYR A 160 13.98 -8.86 -11.77
N ILE A 161 13.74 -7.94 -10.84
CA ILE A 161 14.73 -7.50 -9.84
C ILE A 161 14.48 -8.28 -8.55
N LEU A 162 15.45 -9.10 -8.16
CA LEU A 162 15.52 -9.73 -6.85
C LEU A 162 15.87 -8.65 -5.82
N ASP A 163 14.85 -8.00 -5.26
CA ASP A 163 15.09 -7.00 -4.22
C ASP A 163 15.42 -7.68 -2.88
N ASP A 164 16.65 -7.42 -2.39
CA ASP A 164 17.14 -7.80 -1.06
C ASP A 164 16.23 -7.27 0.08
N LYS A 165 15.41 -6.24 -0.21
CA LYS A 165 14.47 -5.60 0.71
C LYS A 165 13.11 -6.29 0.82
N MET A 166 12.88 -7.39 0.12
CA MET A 166 11.61 -8.13 0.25
C MET A 166 11.42 -8.85 1.59
N ALA A 167 12.34 -8.68 2.55
CA ALA A 167 12.09 -8.90 3.96
C ALA A 167 11.15 -7.82 4.50
N PHE A 168 9.83 -8.04 4.40
CA PHE A 168 8.81 -7.12 4.94
C PHE A 168 9.10 -5.66 4.61
N ASP A 169 9.02 -5.32 3.32
CA ASP A 169 8.95 -3.90 2.98
C ASP A 169 7.60 -3.38 3.46
N VAL A 170 7.64 -2.41 4.38
CA VAL A 170 6.43 -1.80 4.90
C VAL A 170 5.88 -0.80 3.88
N ASP A 171 6.70 -0.40 2.89
CA ASP A 171 6.40 0.55 1.82
C ASP A 171 5.39 0.02 0.77
N GLU A 172 5.12 -1.28 0.67
CA GLU A 172 4.15 -1.87 -0.29
C GLU A 172 2.82 -2.28 0.37
N ARG A 173 2.48 -1.72 1.54
CA ARG A 173 1.28 -2.11 2.28
C ARG A 173 0.16 -1.10 2.12
N VAL A 174 -1.02 -1.68 1.99
CA VAL A 174 -2.29 -0.98 2.03
C VAL A 174 -2.69 -0.97 3.48
N ILE A 175 -2.72 0.22 4.05
CA ILE A 175 -3.11 0.43 5.42
C ILE A 175 -4.54 0.92 5.39
N PHE A 176 -5.44 0.03 5.79
CA PHE A 176 -6.87 0.32 5.80
C PHE A 176 -7.34 0.59 7.23
N ASN A 177 -8.12 1.65 7.38
CA ASN A 177 -8.84 1.94 8.62
C ASN A 177 -10.31 2.11 8.30
N ARG A 178 -11.17 1.34 8.98
CA ARG A 178 -12.61 1.43 8.87
C ARG A 178 -13.27 1.48 10.23
N TYR A 179 -14.43 2.14 10.27
CA TYR A 179 -15.36 2.09 11.39
C TYR A 179 -16.69 1.45 10.92
N ILE A 180 -17.13 0.39 11.59
CA ILE A 180 -18.40 -0.30 11.32
C ILE A 180 -19.38 -0.01 12.47
N HIS A 181 -20.60 0.40 12.12
CA HIS A 181 -21.59 0.97 13.06
C HIS A 181 -22.59 -0.06 13.66
N ASP A 182 -22.31 -1.37 13.60
CA ASP A 182 -23.22 -2.37 14.19
C ASP A 182 -22.80 -2.73 15.62
N GLU A 183 -23.44 -2.06 16.57
CA GLU A 183 -23.59 -2.29 18.03
C GLU A 183 -22.35 -2.50 18.91
N THR A 184 -21.17 -2.67 18.33
CA THR A 184 -19.89 -2.74 19.03
C THR A 184 -18.90 -1.91 18.18
N LEU A 185 -18.10 -1.04 18.82
CA LEU A 185 -17.28 -0.03 18.12
C LEU A 185 -16.04 -0.67 17.48
N PHE A 186 -16.08 -0.92 16.17
CA PHE A 186 -14.95 -1.53 15.51
C PHE A 186 -14.14 -0.57 14.66
N PHE A 187 -13.08 0.00 15.25
CA PHE A 187 -11.94 0.38 14.43
C PHE A 187 -11.24 -0.91 13.97
N GLN A 188 -11.05 -1.02 12.67
CA GLN A 188 -10.32 -2.10 12.03
C GLN A 188 -9.02 -1.54 11.47
N PHE A 189 -7.88 -2.05 11.93
CA PHE A 189 -6.59 -1.76 11.32
C PHE A 189 -6.13 -2.98 10.55
N GLU A 190 -6.10 -2.86 9.23
CA GLU A 190 -5.60 -3.92 8.36
C GLU A 190 -4.25 -3.53 7.77
N ILE A 191 -3.36 -4.52 7.74
CA ILE A 191 -2.17 -4.45 6.93
C ILE A 191 -2.27 -5.52 5.85
N SER A 192 -2.53 -5.08 4.63
CA SER A 192 -2.69 -5.98 3.48
C SER A 192 -1.48 -5.91 2.55
N LYS A 193 -1.15 -7.04 1.91
CA LYS A 193 -0.14 -7.13 0.85
C LYS A 193 -0.60 -8.11 -0.22
N TYR A 194 -0.69 -7.67 -1.48
CA TYR A 194 -1.17 -8.49 -2.60
C TYR A 194 -2.51 -9.18 -2.28
N ASP A 195 -3.49 -8.40 -1.82
CA ASP A 195 -4.85 -8.85 -1.47
C ASP A 195 -4.93 -9.88 -0.34
N LYS A 196 -3.83 -10.12 0.38
CA LYS A 196 -3.81 -10.94 1.60
C LYS A 196 -3.70 -10.03 2.81
N ASN A 197 -4.70 -10.13 3.70
CA ASN A 197 -4.66 -9.52 5.02
C ASN A 197 -3.58 -10.23 5.85
N ILE A 198 -2.51 -9.52 6.18
CA ILE A 198 -1.37 -10.04 6.97
C ILE A 198 -1.62 -9.83 8.46
N ALA A 199 -2.42 -8.83 8.80
CA ALA A 199 -2.68 -8.45 10.17
C ALA A 199 -3.94 -7.60 10.24
N GLU A 200 -4.86 -8.02 11.09
CA GLU A 200 -6.08 -7.31 11.42
C GLU A 200 -6.10 -7.05 12.92
N ALA A 201 -6.43 -5.82 13.30
CA ALA A 201 -6.73 -5.49 14.69
C ALA A 201 -8.09 -4.81 14.75
N SER A 202 -8.81 -5.15 15.81
CA SER A 202 -10.24 -5.32 15.84
C SER A 202 -10.64 -4.95 17.27
N PHE A 203 -11.41 -3.87 17.46
CA PHE A 203 -11.63 -3.32 18.81
C PHE A 203 -12.81 -3.93 19.59
N ASP A 204 -13.67 -4.73 18.95
CA ASP A 204 -14.79 -5.42 19.62
C ASP A 204 -14.45 -6.79 20.15
N ASP A 205 -13.53 -7.50 19.49
CA ASP A 205 -13.10 -8.84 19.88
C ASP A 205 -11.86 -8.75 20.78
N MET A 206 -11.97 -8.08 21.93
CA MET A 206 -10.98 -8.25 23.01
C MET A 206 -11.09 -9.61 23.73
N ASP A 207 -11.52 -10.65 23.01
CA ASP A 207 -11.16 -12.06 23.25
C ASP A 207 -10.12 -12.58 22.23
N TYR A 208 -9.47 -11.70 21.46
CA TYR A 208 -8.34 -12.05 20.59
C TYR A 208 -7.04 -12.25 21.40
N ASP A 209 -6.37 -13.40 21.22
CA ASP A 209 -5.24 -13.89 22.03
C ASP A 209 -4.12 -12.84 22.26
N PRO A 210 -4.00 -12.27 23.48
CA PRO A 210 -3.27 -11.04 23.81
C PRO A 210 -1.80 -11.27 24.18
N SER A 211 -1.09 -12.23 23.59
CA SER A 211 0.30 -12.49 24.01
C SER A 211 1.29 -11.33 23.73
N ALA A 212 0.89 -10.24 23.07
CA ALA A 212 1.77 -9.10 22.83
C ALA A 212 1.15 -7.69 22.76
N SER A 213 -0.15 -7.51 23.05
CA SER A 213 -0.76 -6.18 23.05
C SER A 213 -0.77 -5.53 24.43
N SER A 214 -0.20 -4.32 24.57
CA SER A 214 -0.32 -3.53 25.80
C SER A 214 -1.08 -2.24 25.54
N LYS A 215 -2.05 -1.92 26.41
CA LYS A 215 -2.76 -0.64 26.43
C LYS A 215 -2.20 0.22 27.56
N LYS A 216 -1.82 1.46 27.24
CA LYS A 216 -1.43 2.47 28.23
C LYS A 216 -2.13 3.78 27.90
N GLY A 217 -3.18 4.10 28.66
CA GLY A 217 -4.05 5.26 28.35
C GLY A 217 -4.75 5.09 27.00
N ASN A 218 -4.55 6.05 26.10
CA ASN A 218 -5.11 6.04 24.75
C ASN A 218 -4.20 5.40 23.70
N THR A 219 -3.05 4.84 24.11
CA THR A 219 -2.11 4.20 23.20
C THR A 219 -2.19 2.68 23.30
N TYR A 220 -2.26 2.05 22.14
CA TYR A 220 -2.25 0.62 21.93
C TYR A 220 -0.95 0.24 21.24
N THR A 221 -0.33 -0.84 21.68
CA THR A 221 0.82 -1.42 20.98
C THR A 221 0.42 -2.80 20.48
N LEU A 222 0.62 -3.04 19.19
CA LEU A 222 0.43 -4.34 18.54
C LEU A 222 1.81 -4.85 18.11
N VAL A 223 2.07 -6.13 18.33
CA VAL A 223 3.32 -6.78 17.90
C VAL A 223 2.96 -7.85 16.90
N PHE A 224 3.62 -7.80 15.75
CA PHE A 224 3.45 -8.74 14.65
C PHE A 224 4.72 -9.59 14.48
N PRO A 225 4.66 -10.69 13.73
CA PRO A 225 5.83 -11.47 13.35
C PRO A 225 6.94 -10.62 12.71
N ASP A 226 8.15 -11.18 12.71
CA ASP A 226 9.36 -10.57 12.15
C ASP A 226 9.74 -9.22 12.78
N GLY A 227 9.35 -8.98 14.03
CA GLY A 227 9.75 -7.80 14.80
C GLY A 227 9.07 -6.50 14.36
N ILE A 228 7.89 -6.58 13.74
CA ILE A 228 7.07 -5.39 13.48
C ILE A 228 6.26 -5.03 14.71
N THR A 229 6.23 -3.76 15.06
CA THR A 229 5.33 -3.24 16.09
C THR A 229 4.55 -2.04 15.56
N SER A 230 3.27 -1.96 15.89
CA SER A 230 2.44 -0.79 15.62
C SER A 230 2.05 -0.13 16.93
N HIS A 231 2.26 1.17 17.04
CA HIS A 231 1.78 1.99 18.15
C HIS A 231 0.65 2.86 17.64
N ILE A 232 -0.57 2.60 18.11
CA ILE A 232 -1.79 3.28 17.69
C ILE A 232 -2.25 4.15 18.85
N GLU A 233 -2.28 5.46 18.65
CA GLU A 233 -2.79 6.43 19.61
C GLU A 233 -4.17 6.90 19.18
N LEU A 234 -5.17 6.72 20.04
CA LEU A 234 -6.50 7.26 19.83
C LEU A 234 -6.57 8.71 20.32
N ILE A 235 -7.03 9.58 19.43
CA ILE A 235 -7.16 11.01 19.67
C ILE A 235 -8.61 11.41 19.41
N LYS A 236 -9.13 12.25 20.28
CA LYS A 236 -10.42 12.88 20.10
C LYS A 236 -10.19 14.28 19.53
N LYS A 237 -10.73 14.54 18.34
CA LYS A 237 -10.67 15.82 17.65
C LYS A 237 -12.04 16.50 17.68
N HIS A 238 -12.03 17.81 17.50
CA HIS A 238 -13.25 18.59 17.34
C HIS A 238 -13.07 19.64 16.25
N ILE A 239 -14.10 19.80 15.42
CA ILE A 239 -14.26 20.89 14.46
C ILE A 239 -15.62 21.50 14.78
N GLU A 240 -15.63 22.72 15.30
CA GLU A 240 -16.84 23.38 15.77
C GLU A 240 -17.58 22.53 16.82
N GLU A 241 -18.85 22.21 16.56
CA GLU A 241 -19.68 21.35 17.39
C GLU A 241 -19.58 19.88 17.00
N ILE A 242 -18.78 19.53 15.98
CA ILE A 242 -18.52 18.15 15.63
C ILE A 242 -17.32 17.63 16.41
N GLU A 243 -17.49 16.50 17.08
CA GLU A 243 -16.42 15.76 17.74
C GLU A 243 -16.31 14.38 17.10
N TYR A 244 -15.08 13.93 16.90
CA TYR A 244 -14.81 12.69 16.18
C TYR A 244 -13.51 12.07 16.68
N LEU A 245 -13.40 10.76 16.50
CA LEU A 245 -12.19 10.03 16.82
C LEU A 245 -11.21 10.08 15.65
N SER A 246 -9.94 10.01 15.98
CA SER A 246 -8.83 9.96 15.04
C SER A 246 -7.79 9.02 15.61
N VAL A 247 -7.02 8.38 14.75
CA VAL A 247 -5.88 7.58 15.17
C VAL A 247 -4.60 8.18 14.61
N ASN A 248 -3.55 8.10 15.41
CA ASN A 248 -2.18 8.30 14.97
C ASN A 248 -1.44 6.98 15.13
N THR A 249 -0.92 6.46 14.04
CA THR A 249 -0.25 5.17 14.04
C THR A 249 1.22 5.34 13.71
N LYS A 250 2.08 4.65 14.44
CA LYS A 250 3.53 4.56 14.19
C LYS A 250 3.92 3.09 14.05
N ILE A 251 4.46 2.72 12.90
CA ILE A 251 4.90 1.35 12.61
C ILE A 251 6.42 1.29 12.71
N TYR A 252 6.93 0.34 13.47
CA TYR A 252 8.34 0.07 13.66
C TYR A 252 8.69 -1.33 13.13
N LYS A 253 9.93 -1.50 12.66
CA LYS A 253 10.53 -2.80 12.33
C LYS A 253 11.82 -2.93 13.12
N ASN A 254 11.93 -3.95 13.96
CA ASN A 254 13.07 -4.18 14.84
C ASN A 254 13.46 -2.92 15.64
N GLY A 255 12.45 -2.18 16.12
CA GLY A 255 12.63 -0.94 16.88
C GLY A 255 12.89 0.32 16.05
N VAL A 256 13.02 0.23 14.72
CA VAL A 256 13.23 1.39 13.84
C VAL A 256 11.89 1.84 13.26
N LEU A 257 11.54 3.11 13.43
CA LEU A 257 10.33 3.70 12.85
C LEU A 257 10.38 3.61 11.32
N LYS A 258 9.31 3.09 10.72
CA LYS A 258 9.15 2.93 9.27
C LYS A 258 8.09 3.85 8.72
N HIS A 259 6.90 3.85 9.33
CA HIS A 259 5.78 4.65 8.85
C HIS A 259 5.07 5.36 9.98
N THR A 260 4.49 6.50 9.64
CA THR A 260 3.50 7.19 10.44
C THR A 260 2.33 7.58 9.56
N PHE A 261 1.11 7.38 10.04
CA PHE A 261 -0.08 7.88 9.36
C PHE A 261 -1.13 8.26 10.39
N SER A 262 -2.07 9.09 9.95
CA SER A 262 -3.24 9.46 10.74
C SER A 262 -4.49 9.15 9.94
N SER A 263 -5.54 8.72 10.62
CA SER A 263 -6.84 8.48 9.99
C SER A 263 -7.93 8.93 10.93
N ASP A 264 -8.88 9.68 10.38
CA ASP A 264 -10.05 10.12 11.10
C ASP A 264 -11.14 9.04 11.01
N ALA A 265 -11.94 8.92 12.07
CA ALA A 265 -13.05 7.98 12.12
C ALA A 265 -14.16 8.43 11.17
N SER A 266 -14.86 7.47 10.59
CA SER A 266 -15.98 7.77 9.70
C SER A 266 -17.25 8.17 10.42
N GLU A 267 -17.31 7.97 11.74
CA GLU A 267 -18.39 8.43 12.62
C GLU A 267 -17.97 9.69 13.37
N TYR A 268 -18.89 10.65 13.44
CA TYR A 268 -18.71 11.91 14.14
C TYR A 268 -20.04 12.39 14.74
N TYR A 269 -19.96 13.05 15.88
CA TYR A 269 -21.12 13.41 16.69
C TYR A 269 -21.19 14.91 16.93
N ASP A 270 -22.41 15.41 16.92
CA ASP A 270 -22.68 16.77 17.33
C ASP A 270 -22.67 16.88 18.86
N ARG A 271 -21.76 17.67 19.42
CA ARG A 271 -21.60 17.86 20.87
C ARG A 271 -22.82 18.49 21.51
N ARG A 272 -23.64 19.25 20.75
CA ARG A 272 -24.91 19.81 21.23
C ARG A 272 -25.99 18.74 21.31
N TYR A 273 -25.91 17.74 20.43
CA TYR A 273 -26.88 16.66 20.29
C TYR A 273 -26.16 15.31 20.22
N PRO A 274 -25.69 14.74 21.35
CA PRO A 274 -24.83 13.56 21.35
C PRO A 274 -25.44 12.29 20.72
N ASN A 275 -26.76 12.22 20.63
CA ASN A 275 -27.48 11.14 19.93
C ASN A 275 -27.51 11.33 18.41
N CYS A 276 -26.97 12.44 17.93
CA CYS A 276 -26.95 12.78 16.52
C CYS A 276 -25.63 12.38 15.90
N ILE A 277 -25.66 11.17 15.35
CA ILE A 277 -24.50 10.50 14.78
C ILE A 277 -24.53 10.71 13.27
N SER A 278 -23.44 11.30 12.77
CA SER A 278 -23.20 11.55 11.36
C SER A 278 -22.10 10.61 10.88
N VAL A 279 -22.22 10.09 9.66
CA VAL A 279 -21.30 9.07 9.12
C VAL A 279 -20.85 9.41 7.71
N HIS A 280 -19.64 8.97 7.35
CA HIS A 280 -19.14 8.96 5.97
C HIS A 280 -18.61 7.57 5.54
N GLY A 281 -18.35 7.37 4.25
CA GLY A 281 -17.77 6.11 3.75
C GLY A 281 -16.26 6.00 3.99
N ASP A 282 -15.69 4.83 3.72
CA ASP A 282 -14.28 4.50 4.04
C ASP A 282 -13.25 5.37 3.30
N ALA A 283 -13.60 5.91 2.13
CA ALA A 283 -12.74 6.81 1.35
C ALA A 283 -12.76 8.27 1.83
N GLY A 284 -13.08 8.54 3.09
CA GLY A 284 -13.29 9.91 3.57
C GLY A 284 -14.52 10.55 2.95
N PHE A 285 -14.64 11.88 2.90
CA PHE A 285 -15.73 12.62 2.24
C PHE A 285 -15.63 12.50 0.69
N TYR A 286 -16.77 12.50 -0.01
CA TYR A 286 -16.80 12.72 -1.45
C TYR A 286 -16.64 14.22 -1.49
N ASP A 287 -15.64 14.69 -2.22
CA ASP A 287 -15.44 16.12 -2.41
C ASP A 287 -16.80 16.77 -2.65
N ASN A 288 -17.14 17.70 -1.74
CA ASN A 288 -18.27 18.60 -1.87
C ASN A 288 -19.69 18.05 -1.65
N ILE A 289 -19.98 16.75 -1.44
CA ILE A 289 -21.38 16.27 -1.39
C ILE A 289 -21.80 15.74 0.00
N ILE A 290 -22.87 16.30 0.57
CA ILE A 290 -23.52 15.84 1.81
C ILE A 290 -24.93 15.33 1.51
N GLU A 291 -25.36 14.20 2.08
CA GLU A 291 -26.71 13.65 1.90
C GLU A 291 -27.49 13.76 3.21
N ILE A 292 -28.61 14.48 3.22
CA ILE A 292 -29.42 14.59 4.42
C ILE A 292 -30.81 13.98 4.25
N LEU A 293 -31.24 13.26 5.29
CA LEU A 293 -32.58 12.70 5.43
C LEU A 293 -33.28 13.41 6.59
N TYR A 294 -34.45 13.98 6.34
CA TYR A 294 -35.12 14.82 7.33
C TYR A 294 -36.63 14.76 7.28
N ASP A 295 -37.29 15.10 8.38
CA ASP A 295 -38.73 15.25 8.42
C ASP A 295 -39.14 16.49 7.62
N ARG A 296 -40.20 16.38 6.81
CA ARG A 296 -40.68 17.48 5.95
C ARG A 296 -40.96 18.78 6.72
N THR A 297 -41.25 18.70 8.02
CA THR A 297 -41.41 19.88 8.87
C THR A 297 -40.16 20.75 8.98
N LEU A 298 -38.96 20.21 8.73
CA LEU A 298 -37.69 20.95 8.72
C LEU A 298 -37.33 21.53 7.34
N HIS A 299 -38.15 21.28 6.30
CA HIS A 299 -37.81 21.68 4.93
C HIS A 299 -37.59 23.19 4.73
N PRO A 300 -38.43 24.08 5.29
CA PRO A 300 -38.19 25.52 5.16
C PRO A 300 -36.85 25.95 5.78
N GLU A 301 -36.54 25.48 6.98
CA GLU A 301 -35.32 25.82 7.70
C GLU A 301 -34.07 25.34 6.97
N ILE A 302 -34.12 24.11 6.43
CA ILE A 302 -33.03 23.57 5.62
C ILE A 302 -32.81 24.40 4.37
N MET A 303 -33.87 24.73 3.61
CA MET A 303 -33.74 25.52 2.38
C MET A 303 -33.22 26.94 2.64
N ASP A 304 -33.64 27.57 3.73
CA ASP A 304 -33.12 28.86 4.17
C ASP A 304 -31.62 28.77 4.52
N LEU A 305 -31.20 27.69 5.19
CA LEU A 305 -29.80 27.44 5.50
C LEU A 305 -28.96 27.24 4.24
N LEU A 306 -29.43 26.44 3.26
CA LEU A 306 -28.72 26.24 1.99
C LEU A 306 -28.55 27.58 1.26
N LYS A 307 -29.62 28.37 1.18
CA LYS A 307 -29.60 29.69 0.54
C LYS A 307 -28.66 30.66 1.23
N LYS A 308 -28.64 30.69 2.57
CA LYS A 308 -27.77 31.55 3.37
C LYS A 308 -26.28 31.26 3.14
N ASN A 309 -25.94 29.98 2.98
CA ASN A 309 -24.56 29.54 2.77
C ASN A 309 -24.19 29.35 1.29
N ASN A 310 -25.10 29.68 0.37
CA ASN A 310 -24.91 29.50 -1.07
C ASN A 310 -24.54 28.05 -1.45
N TRP A 311 -25.12 27.07 -0.75
CA TRP A 311 -24.98 25.65 -1.06
C TRP A 311 -26.05 25.23 -2.06
N VAL A 312 -25.68 24.33 -2.97
CA VAL A 312 -26.53 23.97 -4.11
C VAL A 312 -27.10 22.59 -3.88
N PRO A 313 -28.44 22.42 -3.84
CA PRO A 313 -29.01 21.09 -3.84
C PRO A 313 -28.72 20.36 -5.16
N VAL A 314 -28.48 19.07 -5.05
CA VAL A 314 -28.12 18.15 -6.13
C VAL A 314 -29.13 17.01 -6.16
N ILE A 315 -29.60 16.68 -7.36
CA ILE A 315 -30.36 15.46 -7.63
C ILE A 315 -29.64 14.63 -8.69
N TYR A 316 -29.77 13.31 -8.64
CA TYR A 316 -29.31 12.43 -9.71
C TYR A 316 -30.52 12.03 -10.57
N ASP A 317 -30.38 12.10 -11.88
CA ASP A 317 -31.39 11.58 -12.80
C ASP A 317 -31.39 10.04 -12.85
N GLU A 318 -32.32 9.47 -13.61
CA GLU A 318 -32.44 8.01 -13.79
C GLU A 318 -31.19 7.36 -14.40
N ASN A 319 -30.32 8.16 -15.04
CA ASN A 319 -29.06 7.71 -15.64
C ASN A 319 -27.86 7.92 -14.70
N GLY A 320 -28.08 8.40 -13.47
CA GLY A 320 -27.02 8.70 -12.50
C GLY A 320 -26.24 9.98 -12.81
N SER A 321 -26.73 10.84 -13.71
CA SER A 321 -26.09 12.13 -13.99
C SER A 321 -26.48 13.17 -12.94
N GLU A 322 -25.48 13.90 -12.45
CA GLU A 322 -25.65 14.97 -11.47
C GLU A 322 -26.39 16.17 -12.08
N LYS A 323 -27.47 16.61 -11.45
CA LYS A 323 -28.20 17.83 -11.80
C LYS A 323 -28.26 18.75 -10.59
N ARG A 324 -27.63 19.92 -10.72
CA ARG A 324 -27.72 21.03 -9.78
C ARG A 324 -29.08 21.70 -9.93
N VAL A 325 -29.79 21.88 -8.83
CA VAL A 325 -31.17 22.38 -8.85
C VAL A 325 -31.30 23.62 -7.98
N ASP A 326 -31.97 24.64 -8.51
CA ASP A 326 -32.31 25.81 -7.71
C ASP A 326 -33.35 25.44 -6.66
N SER A 327 -33.16 25.95 -5.44
CA SER A 327 -33.97 25.68 -4.24
C SER A 327 -35.47 25.97 -4.39
N VAL A 328 -35.87 26.68 -5.45
CA VAL A 328 -37.24 27.12 -5.71
C VAL A 328 -38.10 26.02 -6.38
N TYR A 329 -37.53 24.96 -6.94
CA TYR A 329 -38.28 24.10 -7.88
C TYR A 329 -38.64 22.68 -7.45
N ILE A 330 -38.21 22.18 -6.29
CA ILE A 330 -38.28 20.73 -6.06
C ILE A 330 -38.65 20.35 -4.62
N GLU A 331 -39.80 20.79 -4.11
CA GLU A 331 -40.33 20.21 -2.87
C GLU A 331 -40.83 18.77 -3.11
N ASN A 332 -41.45 18.51 -4.27
CA ASN A 332 -42.09 17.23 -4.56
C ASN A 332 -41.13 16.11 -4.97
N GLU A 333 -39.97 16.40 -5.58
CA GLU A 333 -39.00 15.34 -5.92
C GLU A 333 -38.02 15.06 -4.76
N LEU A 334 -37.84 16.02 -3.83
CA LEU A 334 -37.00 15.82 -2.64
C LEU A 334 -37.77 15.16 -1.49
N CYS A 335 -39.10 15.37 -1.40
CA CYS A 335 -39.90 14.87 -0.29
C CYS A 335 -40.90 13.79 -0.72
N THR A 336 -40.72 12.58 -0.19
CA THR A 336 -41.69 11.47 -0.33
C THR A 336 -42.48 11.31 0.97
N GLY A 337 -43.72 11.79 0.98
CA GLY A 337 -44.59 11.76 2.16
C GLY A 337 -44.12 12.70 3.28
N LYS A 338 -43.74 12.13 4.43
CA LYS A 338 -43.27 12.88 5.62
C LYS A 338 -41.75 13.05 5.67
N ARG A 339 -41.00 12.40 4.78
CA ARG A 339 -39.54 12.43 4.78
C ARG A 339 -39.03 13.09 3.51
N CYS A 340 -37.96 13.85 3.65
CA CYS A 340 -37.23 14.48 2.56
C CYS A 340 -35.82 13.91 2.51
N LYS A 341 -35.29 13.83 1.30
CA LYS A 341 -33.91 13.46 1.00
C LYS A 341 -33.35 14.53 0.06
N VAL A 342 -32.20 15.10 0.41
CA VAL A 342 -31.50 16.06 -0.46
C VAL A 342 -30.00 15.80 -0.38
N MET A 343 -29.33 15.93 -1.51
CA MET A 343 -27.88 15.99 -1.56
C MET A 343 -27.47 17.44 -1.76
N ILE A 344 -26.39 17.86 -1.12
CA ILE A 344 -25.98 19.25 -1.02
C ILE A 344 -24.54 19.34 -1.49
N ASP A 345 -24.30 20.17 -2.49
CA ASP A 345 -22.97 20.59 -2.93
C ASP A 345 -22.46 21.72 -2.03
N VAL A 346 -21.40 21.45 -1.29
CA VAL A 346 -20.70 22.34 -0.35
C VAL A 346 -19.26 22.54 -0.81
N PRO A 347 -18.60 23.67 -0.52
CA PRO A 347 -17.21 23.86 -0.93
C PRO A 347 -16.26 22.80 -0.34
N LYS A 348 -15.22 22.45 -1.09
CA LYS A 348 -14.22 21.45 -0.68
C LYS A 348 -13.54 21.87 0.62
N GLY A 349 -13.54 20.99 1.61
CA GLY A 349 -12.97 21.25 2.94
C GLY A 349 -13.93 21.89 3.94
N GLU A 350 -15.14 22.27 3.52
CA GLU A 350 -16.19 22.84 4.39
C GLU A 350 -17.20 21.78 4.86
N GLU A 351 -16.95 20.49 4.60
CA GLU A 351 -17.94 19.43 4.83
C GLU A 351 -18.29 19.30 6.32
N PHE A 352 -17.29 19.33 7.21
CA PHE A 352 -17.52 19.28 8.66
C PHE A 352 -18.27 20.50 9.17
N HIS A 353 -17.96 21.69 8.65
CA HIS A 353 -18.68 22.92 8.97
C HIS A 353 -20.15 22.81 8.53
N ALA A 354 -20.38 22.34 7.31
CA ALA A 354 -21.71 22.18 6.77
C ALA A 354 -22.54 21.16 7.56
N VAL A 355 -21.97 20.01 7.94
CA VAL A 355 -22.65 19.05 8.82
C VAL A 355 -22.93 19.68 10.18
N SER A 356 -21.99 20.43 10.77
CA SER A 356 -22.23 21.13 12.03
C SER A 356 -23.44 22.06 11.94
N LEU A 357 -23.53 22.89 10.90
CA LEU A 357 -24.66 23.80 10.73
C LEU A 357 -25.98 23.05 10.51
N LEU A 358 -25.97 22.01 9.68
CA LEU A 358 -27.15 21.20 9.38
C LEU A 358 -27.70 20.50 10.63
N ASN A 359 -26.84 19.84 11.40
CA ASN A 359 -27.22 19.17 12.65
C ASN A 359 -27.75 20.17 13.69
N GLY A 360 -27.14 21.37 13.72
CA GLY A 360 -27.58 22.50 14.53
C GLY A 360 -29.00 22.96 14.20
N GLU A 361 -29.28 23.18 12.92
CA GLU A 361 -30.60 23.64 12.44
C GLU A 361 -31.68 22.60 12.70
N GLY A 362 -31.36 21.32 12.49
CA GLY A 362 -32.26 20.21 12.82
C GLY A 362 -32.49 20.00 14.31
N LYS A 363 -31.75 20.70 15.19
CA LYS A 363 -31.84 20.59 16.66
C LYS A 363 -31.75 19.15 17.16
N GLY A 364 -30.88 18.36 16.53
CA GLY A 364 -30.71 16.93 16.80
C GLY A 364 -31.80 16.00 16.24
N LYS A 365 -32.79 16.52 15.49
CA LYS A 365 -33.75 15.73 14.71
C LYS A 365 -33.25 15.43 13.29
N LEU A 366 -32.19 16.12 12.87
CA LEU A 366 -31.44 15.89 11.64
C LEU A 366 -30.04 15.45 12.03
N CYS A 367 -29.59 14.34 11.46
CA CYS A 367 -28.19 13.96 11.47
C CYS A 367 -27.76 13.84 10.01
N ALA A 368 -27.08 14.88 9.54
CA ALA A 368 -26.58 14.95 8.19
C ALA A 368 -25.54 13.86 8.00
N THR A 369 -25.81 12.92 7.10
CA THR A 369 -24.90 11.83 6.79
C THR A 369 -24.33 12.01 5.39
N ARG A 370 -23.52 11.08 4.92
CA ARG A 370 -23.22 10.96 3.51
C ARG A 370 -23.73 9.61 3.00
N LYS A 371 -24.06 9.56 1.71
CA LYS A 371 -24.27 8.29 1.02
C LYS A 371 -23.03 7.43 1.20
N VAL A 372 -23.17 6.32 1.91
CA VAL A 372 -22.11 5.32 2.06
C VAL A 372 -21.90 4.71 0.67
N ALA A 373 -20.82 5.09 -0.01
CA ALA A 373 -20.31 4.24 -1.07
C ALA A 373 -19.66 3.03 -0.41
N GLU A 374 -19.96 1.84 -0.92
CA GLU A 374 -19.18 0.64 -0.61
C GLU A 374 -17.70 0.94 -0.87
N ALA A 375 -16.85 0.52 0.07
CA ALA A 375 -15.39 0.70 0.15
C ALA A 375 -14.78 1.42 -1.06
N GLY A 376 -14.47 2.72 -0.89
CA GLY A 376 -13.76 3.45 -1.94
C GLY A 376 -12.31 2.95 -2.08
N PRO A 377 -11.61 3.40 -3.14
CA PRO A 377 -10.31 2.86 -3.50
C PRO A 377 -9.25 3.12 -2.43
N GLU A 378 -8.28 2.23 -2.44
CA GLU A 378 -7.05 2.17 -1.65
C GLU A 378 -6.44 3.55 -1.34
N ILE A 379 -6.16 3.82 -0.06
CA ILE A 379 -5.43 5.04 0.34
C ILE A 379 -3.96 4.84 -0.01
N GLU A 380 -3.48 5.53 -1.04
CA GLU A 380 -2.05 5.57 -1.34
C GLU A 380 -1.30 6.26 -0.19
N PRO A 381 -0.14 5.72 0.24
CA PRO A 381 0.65 6.33 1.31
C PRO A 381 1.04 7.76 0.94
N MET A 382 0.72 8.71 1.82
CA MET A 382 1.13 10.10 1.67
C MET A 382 2.66 10.19 1.71
N GLU A 383 3.28 10.63 0.62
CA GLU A 383 4.72 10.91 0.59
C GLU A 383 5.05 11.96 1.67
N MET A 384 5.90 11.59 2.63
CA MET A 384 6.38 12.54 3.62
C MET A 384 7.18 13.64 2.92
N PRO A 385 6.95 14.93 3.24
CA PRO A 385 7.88 15.97 2.84
C PRO A 385 9.24 15.67 3.47
N ALA A 386 10.25 15.53 2.61
CA ALA A 386 11.63 15.38 3.02
C ALA A 386 12.10 16.68 3.67
N ASN A 387 11.86 16.86 4.98
CA ASN A 387 12.70 17.62 5.91
C ASN A 387 12.00 17.75 7.27
N GLU A 388 12.50 17.01 8.26
CA GLU A 388 12.79 17.52 9.62
C GLU A 388 13.62 16.46 10.36
N ARG A 389 14.90 16.33 9.96
CA ARG A 389 15.93 15.82 10.87
C ARG A 389 16.26 16.95 11.84
N THR A 390 15.44 17.12 12.87
CA THR A 390 15.84 17.91 14.03
C THR A 390 16.85 17.12 14.84
N SER A 391 18.07 17.63 14.80
CA SER A 391 19.23 17.29 15.61
C SER A 391 18.90 17.32 17.10
N ALA A 392 19.01 16.17 17.75
CA ALA A 392 19.13 16.08 19.20
C ALA A 392 20.15 15.00 19.56
N GLU A 393 21.43 15.27 19.30
CA GLU A 393 22.55 14.58 19.94
C GLU A 393 23.79 15.49 19.86
N THR A 394 23.95 16.34 20.88
CA THR A 394 25.23 16.68 21.53
C THR A 394 24.93 17.69 22.63
N GLY A 395 24.89 17.20 23.87
CA GLY A 395 24.81 18.00 25.09
C GLY A 395 25.55 17.25 26.17
N SER A 396 26.85 17.56 26.24
CA SER A 396 27.87 17.10 27.19
C SER A 396 27.48 17.27 28.65
#